data_AF-A0A9D5N3W4-F1
#
_entry.id   AF-A0A9D5N3W4-F1
#
_cell.length_a   1.000
_cell.length_b   1.000
_cell.length_c   1.000
_cell.angle_alpha   90.00
_cell.angle_beta   90.00
_cell.angle_gamma   90.00
#
_symmetry.space_group_name_H-M   'P 1'
#
loop_
_entity.id
_entity.type
_entity.pdbx_description
1 polymer ?
#
loop_
_entity_poly.entity_id
_entity_poly.type
_entity_poly.pdbx_seq_one_letter_code
_entity_poly.pdbx_strand_id
1 'polypeptide(L)'
;MAVPKLDELLVGKKMEPRYMEYNWRDIALYALAVGAKKKDLMYTYEKYLKAIPTYGTIPYWGTVNVKPYQWMPLPASMLADEIIKPTIAFLNMDHEIIWHKPIDPIKGTFQWQDEITDVYDRGEGKGAVVKTKVLVRDEAGQAVCTNYSTTFFHEAGGFGGKPMPKSDIVIPDRDPDYTEDDYISETQNLLYRLTGDTNLIHVDPDYAKNMKFDEPIIQGLCSFGFS
;
A
#
# COMPACT_ATOMS: atom_id res chain seq x y z
N MET A 1 -32.18 12.10 2.36
CA MET A 1 -31.20 12.76 1.46
C MET A 1 -30.72 11.69 0.48
N ALA A 2 -30.58 12.00 -0.81
CA ALA A 2 -30.06 11.03 -1.76
C ALA A 2 -28.60 10.70 -1.40
N VAL A 3 -28.24 9.41 -1.43
CA VAL A 3 -26.85 8.99 -1.22
C VAL A 3 -26.01 9.58 -2.35
N PRO A 4 -24.91 10.30 -2.06
CA PRO A 4 -24.06 10.88 -3.10
C PRO A 4 -23.49 9.78 -3.99
N LYS A 5 -23.53 9.99 -5.31
CA LYS A 5 -22.93 9.07 -6.29
C LYS A 5 -21.41 9.17 -6.23
N LEU A 6 -20.81 8.27 -5.45
CA LEU A 6 -19.38 8.31 -5.15
C LEU A 6 -18.50 8.10 -6.39
N ASP A 7 -18.94 7.25 -7.33
CA ASP A 7 -18.25 7.00 -8.58
C ASP A 7 -18.15 8.25 -9.47
N GLU A 8 -19.24 9.00 -9.62
CA GLU A 8 -19.26 10.27 -10.36
C GLU A 8 -18.36 11.35 -9.72
N LEU A 9 -18.16 11.31 -8.40
CA LEU A 9 -17.37 12.30 -7.67
C LEU A 9 -15.86 11.97 -7.63
N LEU A 10 -15.51 10.69 -7.59
CA LEU A 10 -14.18 10.22 -7.25
C LEU A 10 -13.38 9.68 -8.44
N VAL A 11 -14.02 9.06 -9.43
CA VAL A 11 -13.28 8.47 -10.57
C VAL A 11 -12.53 9.57 -11.34
N GLY A 12 -11.24 9.33 -11.59
CA GLY A 12 -10.32 10.27 -12.24
C GLY A 12 -9.71 11.32 -11.31
N LYS A 13 -10.09 11.37 -10.02
CA LYS A 13 -9.43 12.23 -9.03
C LYS A 13 -8.00 11.77 -8.78
N LYS A 14 -7.11 12.73 -8.56
CA LYS A 14 -5.67 12.53 -8.39
C LYS A 14 -5.17 13.30 -7.18
N MET A 15 -4.12 12.77 -6.57
CA MET A 15 -3.30 13.56 -5.64
C MET A 15 -2.35 14.46 -6.42
N GLU A 16 -1.68 15.38 -5.72
CA GLU A 16 -0.54 16.09 -6.27
C GLU A 16 0.62 15.13 -6.59
N PRO A 17 1.44 15.42 -7.62
CA PRO A 17 2.63 14.62 -7.91
C PRO A 17 3.57 14.54 -6.72
N ARG A 18 4.10 13.34 -6.46
CA ARG A 18 5.01 13.04 -5.36
C ARG A 18 6.31 12.43 -5.87
N TYR A 19 7.37 12.70 -5.12
CA TYR A 19 8.73 12.28 -5.41
C TYR A 19 9.36 11.69 -4.16
N MET A 20 10.13 10.62 -4.30
CA MET A 20 10.88 10.00 -3.21
C MET A 20 12.28 9.65 -3.68
N GLU A 21 13.27 10.21 -3.01
CA GLU A 21 14.66 9.82 -3.17
C GLU A 21 14.97 8.65 -2.22
N TYR A 22 15.71 7.67 -2.72
CA TYR A 22 16.19 6.55 -1.91
C TYR A 22 17.63 6.22 -2.24
N ASN A 23 18.30 5.56 -1.30
CA ASN A 23 19.64 5.01 -1.45
C ASN A 23 19.71 3.57 -0.92
N TRP A 24 20.90 2.97 -1.00
CA TRP A 24 21.15 1.60 -0.57
C TRP A 24 20.70 1.30 0.87
N ARG A 25 20.69 2.30 1.76
CA ARG A 25 20.23 2.13 3.14
C ARG A 25 18.73 1.89 3.19
N ASP A 26 17.95 2.61 2.39
CA ASP A 26 16.50 2.45 2.33
C ASP A 26 16.14 1.08 1.73
N ILE A 27 16.91 0.62 0.73
CA ILE A 27 16.78 -0.71 0.13
C ILE A 27 17.08 -1.82 1.14
N ALA A 28 18.20 -1.73 1.86
CA ALA A 28 18.57 -2.72 2.87
C ALA A 28 17.63 -2.69 4.07
N LEU A 29 17.20 -1.50 4.50
CA LEU A 29 16.22 -1.32 5.58
C LEU A 29 14.88 -1.97 5.21
N TYR A 30 14.40 -1.74 3.99
CA TYR A 30 13.19 -2.41 3.51
C TYR A 30 13.35 -3.92 3.52
N ALA A 31 14.45 -4.44 3.00
CA ALA A 31 14.69 -5.87 2.96
C ALA A 31 14.63 -6.51 4.37
N LEU A 32 15.28 -5.90 5.36
CA LEU A 32 15.21 -6.34 6.75
C LEU A 32 13.78 -6.21 7.31
N ALA A 33 13.09 -5.12 6.98
CA ALA A 33 11.73 -4.86 7.41
C ALA A 33 10.69 -5.82 6.81
N VAL A 34 11.01 -6.52 5.72
CA VAL A 34 10.15 -7.54 5.13
C VAL A 34 10.72 -8.95 5.27
N GLY A 35 11.68 -9.14 6.19
CA GLY A 35 12.06 -10.48 6.66
C GLY A 35 13.41 -11.00 6.17
N ALA A 36 14.20 -10.24 5.40
CA ALA A 36 15.53 -10.68 4.98
C ALA A 36 16.39 -11.12 6.17
N LYS A 37 17.02 -12.29 6.06
CA LYS A 37 17.77 -12.94 7.13
C LYS A 37 19.25 -12.60 7.08
N LYS A 38 19.94 -12.98 8.15
CA LYS A 38 21.40 -12.85 8.29
C LYS A 38 22.21 -13.37 7.09
N LYS A 39 21.71 -14.41 6.40
CA LYS A 39 22.41 -15.04 5.27
C LYS A 39 22.04 -14.41 3.93
N ASP A 40 21.02 -13.57 3.86
CA ASP A 40 20.54 -12.94 2.63
C ASP A 40 21.35 -11.67 2.31
N LEU A 41 22.67 -11.86 2.23
CA LEU A 41 23.62 -10.77 2.00
C LEU A 41 23.35 -10.04 0.68
N MET A 42 22.69 -10.69 -0.27
CA MET A 42 22.28 -10.05 -1.52
C MET A 42 21.28 -8.91 -1.34
N TYR A 43 20.61 -8.80 -0.18
CA TYR A 43 19.67 -7.71 0.12
C TYR A 43 20.20 -6.74 1.19
N THR A 44 21.39 -6.97 1.74
CA THR A 44 21.92 -6.19 2.87
C THR A 44 23.37 -5.77 2.72
N TYR A 45 24.10 -6.31 1.73
CA TYR A 45 25.50 -5.98 1.47
C TYR A 45 25.68 -5.25 0.14
N GLU A 46 26.19 -4.02 0.21
CA GLU A 46 26.29 -3.04 -0.87
C GLU A 46 27.15 -3.51 -2.05
N LYS A 47 28.07 -4.46 -1.80
CA LYS A 47 28.97 -5.00 -2.85
C LYS A 47 28.21 -5.67 -4.00
N TYR A 48 27.06 -6.28 -3.72
CA TYR A 48 26.25 -7.03 -4.71
C TYR A 48 24.75 -6.92 -4.42
N LEU A 49 24.35 -5.78 -3.86
CA LEU A 49 23.00 -5.50 -3.40
C LEU A 49 21.97 -5.63 -4.52
N LYS A 50 20.81 -6.17 -4.19
CA LYS A 50 19.60 -6.17 -5.02
C LYS A 50 18.45 -5.60 -4.22
N ALA A 51 17.52 -4.95 -4.91
CA ALA A 51 16.26 -4.54 -4.32
C ALA A 51 15.28 -5.71 -4.35
N ILE A 52 14.56 -5.94 -3.24
CA ILE A 52 13.39 -6.81 -3.25
C ILE A 52 12.31 -6.11 -4.11
N PRO A 53 11.70 -6.78 -5.11
CA PRO A 53 10.78 -6.13 -6.05
C PRO A 53 9.62 -5.38 -5.39
N THR A 54 9.13 -5.87 -4.24
CA THR A 54 8.04 -5.29 -3.46
C THR A 54 8.37 -3.93 -2.85
N TYR A 55 9.63 -3.47 -2.88
CA TYR A 55 9.99 -2.07 -2.57
C TYR A 55 9.25 -1.07 -3.47
N GLY A 56 8.82 -1.49 -4.67
CA GLY A 56 7.98 -0.70 -5.57
C GLY A 56 6.59 -0.35 -5.02
N THR A 57 6.17 -0.92 -3.89
CA THR A 57 4.91 -0.59 -3.20
C THR A 57 5.01 0.64 -2.30
N ILE A 58 6.22 1.03 -1.88
CA ILE A 58 6.45 2.15 -0.96
C ILE A 58 5.78 3.46 -1.42
N PRO A 59 5.79 3.85 -2.72
CA PRO A 59 5.08 5.04 -3.20
C PRO A 59 3.61 5.17 -2.81
N TYR A 60 2.90 4.08 -2.52
CA TYR A 60 1.47 4.14 -2.21
C TYR A 60 1.19 4.75 -0.81
N TRP A 61 1.81 4.22 0.24
CA TRP A 61 1.67 4.68 1.64
C TRP A 61 2.90 5.43 2.19
N GLY A 62 3.91 5.68 1.36
CA GLY A 62 5.18 6.27 1.80
C GLY A 62 5.07 7.74 2.22
N THR A 63 5.70 8.08 3.35
CA THR A 63 5.89 9.45 3.83
C THR A 63 7.37 9.79 4.06
N VAL A 64 8.22 8.78 4.25
CA VAL A 64 9.66 8.91 4.46
C VAL A 64 10.34 9.32 3.15
N ASN A 65 11.16 10.37 3.19
CA ASN A 65 11.84 10.95 2.02
C ASN A 65 10.90 11.42 0.90
N VAL A 66 9.60 11.54 1.16
CA VAL A 66 8.60 11.97 0.17
C VAL A 66 8.49 13.50 0.13
N LYS A 67 8.43 14.04 -1.09
CA LYS A 67 8.21 15.46 -1.39
C LYS A 67 6.94 15.61 -2.24
N PRO A 68 6.04 16.57 -1.91
CA PRO A 68 6.04 17.40 -0.71
C PRO A 68 5.90 16.57 0.58
N TYR A 69 6.38 17.12 1.70
CA TYR A 69 6.31 16.44 3.00
C TYR A 69 4.84 16.14 3.37
N GLN A 70 4.60 14.91 3.84
CA GLN A 70 3.31 14.48 4.35
C GLN A 70 3.51 13.97 5.77
N TRP A 71 2.75 14.49 6.73
CA TRP A 71 2.82 14.06 8.13
C TRP A 71 2.17 12.69 8.36
N MET A 72 1.31 12.27 7.44
CA MET A 72 0.68 10.95 7.39
C MET A 72 0.57 10.51 5.93
N PRO A 73 0.42 9.20 5.66
CA PRO A 73 0.16 8.74 4.30
C PRO A 73 -1.17 9.25 3.75
N LEU A 74 -1.15 9.79 2.52
CA LEU A 74 -2.35 10.30 1.85
C LEU A 74 -2.42 9.79 0.40
N PRO A 75 -2.72 8.50 0.18
CA PRO A 75 -3.05 8.02 -1.16
C PRO A 75 -4.38 8.59 -1.66
N ALA A 76 -4.64 8.50 -2.96
CA ALA A 76 -5.83 9.04 -3.62
C ALA A 76 -7.12 8.47 -3.03
N SER A 77 -7.11 7.24 -2.48
CA SER A 77 -8.24 6.70 -1.74
C SER A 77 -8.66 7.55 -0.54
N MET A 78 -7.79 8.37 0.03
CA MET A 78 -8.12 9.31 1.12
C MET A 78 -9.02 10.46 0.65
N LEU A 79 -9.07 10.75 -0.65
CA LEU A 79 -10.09 11.66 -1.20
C LEU A 79 -11.51 11.10 -0.99
N ALA A 80 -11.67 9.78 -0.97
CA ALA A 80 -12.93 9.14 -0.63
C ALA A 80 -13.22 9.24 0.88
N ASP A 81 -12.19 9.12 1.72
CA ASP A 81 -12.32 9.29 3.18
C ASP A 81 -12.85 10.68 3.54
N GLU A 82 -12.35 11.73 2.89
CA GLU A 82 -12.81 13.12 3.11
C GLU A 82 -14.30 13.34 2.75
N ILE A 83 -14.82 12.58 1.79
CA ILE A 83 -16.21 12.65 1.34
C ILE A 83 -17.12 11.77 2.20
N ILE A 84 -16.70 10.52 2.43
CA ILE A 84 -17.46 9.51 3.18
C ILE A 84 -17.51 9.87 4.67
N LYS A 85 -16.39 10.38 5.20
CA LYS A 85 -16.14 10.66 6.63
C LYS A 85 -16.52 9.46 7.49
N PRO A 86 -15.91 8.29 7.21
CA PRO A 86 -16.35 7.05 7.81
C PRO A 86 -16.11 7.04 9.32
N THR A 87 -17.00 6.40 10.06
CA THR A 87 -16.84 6.18 11.52
C THR A 87 -16.09 4.89 11.84
N ILE A 88 -15.86 4.05 10.83
CA ILE A 88 -15.15 2.79 10.90
C ILE A 88 -13.90 2.91 10.03
N ALA A 89 -12.76 2.46 10.54
CA ALA A 89 -11.51 2.44 9.79
C ALA A 89 -11.68 1.76 8.43
N PHE A 90 -11.14 2.38 7.37
CA PHE A 90 -11.02 1.75 6.07
C PHE A 90 -9.95 0.64 6.12
N LEU A 91 -10.00 -0.27 5.14
CA LEU A 91 -9.08 -1.39 5.03
C LEU A 91 -8.37 -1.35 3.67
N ASN A 92 -7.05 -1.49 3.65
CA ASN A 92 -6.32 -1.84 2.44
C ASN A 92 -6.59 -3.32 2.14
N MET A 93 -7.52 -3.59 1.24
CA MET A 93 -8.14 -4.91 1.05
C MET A 93 -7.34 -5.79 0.09
N ASP A 94 -6.74 -5.19 -0.94
CA ASP A 94 -6.03 -5.90 -2.00
C ASP A 94 -4.98 -4.99 -2.62
N HIS A 95 -3.85 -5.57 -3.02
CA HIS A 95 -2.74 -4.85 -3.64
C HIS A 95 -2.10 -5.69 -4.75
N GLU A 96 -2.00 -5.11 -5.94
CA GLU A 96 -1.35 -5.68 -7.11
C GLU A 96 -0.19 -4.78 -7.52
N ILE A 97 0.92 -5.40 -7.95
CA ILE A 97 2.06 -4.71 -8.52
C ILE A 97 2.48 -5.37 -9.82
N ILE A 98 2.67 -4.55 -10.84
CA ILE A 98 3.17 -4.96 -12.15
C ILE A 98 4.53 -4.29 -12.32
N TRP A 99 5.60 -5.08 -12.35
CA TRP A 99 6.96 -4.58 -12.55
C TRP A 99 7.28 -4.43 -14.04
N HIS A 100 7.85 -3.28 -14.41
CA HIS A 100 8.27 -2.98 -15.78
C HIS A 100 9.79 -3.09 -15.93
N LYS A 101 10.55 -2.85 -14.85
CA LYS A 101 12.00 -3.01 -14.80
C LYS A 101 12.51 -3.20 -13.36
N PRO A 102 13.75 -3.69 -13.18
CA PRO A 102 14.38 -3.75 -11.87
C PRO A 102 14.54 -2.36 -11.24
N ILE A 103 14.47 -2.32 -9.91
CA ILE A 103 14.78 -1.15 -9.09
C ILE A 103 16.30 -1.07 -8.91
N ASP A 104 16.88 0.12 -9.09
CA ASP A 104 18.31 0.34 -8.81
C ASP A 104 18.57 0.16 -7.31
N PRO A 105 19.47 -0.73 -6.88
CA PRO A 105 19.66 -1.00 -5.45
C PRO A 105 20.53 0.04 -4.74
N ILE A 106 21.26 0.90 -5.46
CA ILE A 106 22.25 1.81 -4.88
C ILE A 106 21.64 3.18 -4.59
N LYS A 107 20.88 3.72 -5.55
CA LYS A 107 20.14 4.98 -5.39
C LYS A 107 19.16 5.19 -6.54
N GLY A 108 18.12 5.97 -6.27
CA GLY A 108 17.24 6.44 -7.31
C GLY A 108 16.19 7.41 -6.78
N THR A 109 15.36 7.86 -7.70
CA THR A 109 14.21 8.70 -7.42
C THR A 109 12.97 8.04 -8.00
N PHE A 110 11.96 7.82 -7.18
CA PHE A 110 10.62 7.49 -7.62
C PHE A 110 9.79 8.75 -7.78
N GLN A 111 9.00 8.79 -8.85
CA GLN A 111 8.03 9.85 -9.12
C GLN A 111 6.69 9.19 -9.43
N TRP A 112 5.61 9.71 -8.85
CA TRP A 112 4.28 9.17 -9.11
C TRP A 112 3.19 10.22 -8.90
N GLN A 113 2.06 9.95 -9.53
CA GLN A 113 0.79 10.60 -9.23
C GLN A 113 -0.27 9.51 -9.26
N ASP A 114 -0.88 9.27 -8.13
CA ASP A 114 -1.90 8.26 -7.96
C ASP A 114 -3.30 8.80 -8.29
N GLU A 115 -4.12 7.91 -8.86
CA GLU A 115 -5.42 8.23 -9.45
C GLU A 115 -6.46 7.19 -9.03
N ILE A 116 -7.66 7.63 -8.65
CA ILE A 116 -8.80 6.73 -8.46
C ILE A 116 -9.29 6.28 -9.84
N THR A 117 -9.17 4.99 -10.14
CA THR A 117 -9.63 4.45 -11.44
C THR A 117 -11.05 3.95 -11.38
N ASP A 118 -11.47 3.42 -10.23
CA ASP A 118 -12.78 2.81 -10.06
C ASP A 118 -13.31 3.03 -8.65
N VAL A 119 -14.63 3.18 -8.56
CA VAL A 119 -15.37 3.08 -7.30
C VAL A 119 -16.52 2.10 -7.51
N TYR A 120 -16.63 1.14 -6.60
CA TYR A 120 -17.61 0.06 -6.66
C TYR A 120 -18.58 0.14 -5.49
N ASP A 121 -19.85 -0.13 -5.79
CA ASP A 121 -20.92 -0.20 -4.81
C ASP A 121 -21.14 -1.66 -4.37
N ARG A 122 -21.03 -1.94 -3.08
CA ARG A 122 -21.35 -3.28 -2.54
C ARG A 122 -22.81 -3.45 -2.13
N GLY A 123 -23.62 -2.38 -2.24
CA GLY A 123 -25.01 -2.30 -1.83
C GLY A 123 -25.20 -1.62 -0.48
N GLU A 124 -26.45 -1.29 -0.17
CA GLU A 124 -26.84 -0.62 1.07
C GLU A 124 -26.34 -1.41 2.30
N GLY A 125 -25.66 -0.70 3.22
CA GLY A 125 -25.08 -1.29 4.43
C GLY A 125 -23.87 -2.21 4.23
N LYS A 126 -23.36 -2.35 2.99
CA LYS A 126 -22.23 -3.24 2.66
C LYS A 126 -20.94 -2.52 2.27
N GLY A 127 -21.01 -1.19 2.16
CA GLY A 127 -19.86 -0.32 1.95
C GLY A 127 -19.50 -0.05 0.49
N ALA A 128 -18.41 0.68 0.29
CA ALA A 128 -17.87 1.06 -1.01
C ALA A 128 -16.41 0.61 -1.15
N VAL A 129 -15.98 0.35 -2.38
CA VAL A 129 -14.60 -0.05 -2.68
C VAL A 129 -13.98 0.94 -3.67
N VAL A 130 -12.80 1.46 -3.36
CA VAL A 130 -12.09 2.45 -4.17
C VAL A 130 -10.81 1.82 -4.69
N LYS A 131 -10.65 1.75 -6.02
CA LYS A 131 -9.42 1.27 -6.67
C LYS A 131 -8.56 2.46 -7.08
N THR A 132 -7.30 2.43 -6.66
CA THR A 132 -6.30 3.47 -6.95
C THR A 132 -5.18 2.86 -7.77
N LYS A 133 -4.78 3.55 -8.84
CA LYS A 133 -3.61 3.23 -9.66
C LYS A 133 -2.46 4.16 -9.30
N VAL A 134 -1.26 3.61 -9.10
CA VAL A 134 -0.03 4.35 -8.87
C VAL A 134 1.01 3.93 -9.90
N LEU A 135 1.24 4.77 -10.92
CA LEU A 135 2.32 4.54 -11.88
C LEU A 135 3.61 5.17 -11.34
N VAL A 136 4.55 4.32 -10.93
CA VAL A 136 5.85 4.73 -10.41
C VAL A 136 6.84 4.83 -11.55
N ARG A 137 7.50 5.98 -11.65
CA ARG A 137 8.53 6.28 -12.67
C ARG A 137 9.85 6.60 -12.01
N ASP A 138 10.95 6.42 -12.74
CA ASP A 138 12.27 6.88 -12.33
C ASP A 138 12.50 8.37 -12.65
N GLU A 139 13.71 8.87 -12.37
CA GLU A 139 14.10 10.26 -12.68
C GLU A 139 14.07 10.62 -14.17
N ALA A 140 14.23 9.63 -15.06
CA ALA A 140 14.14 9.79 -16.50
C ALA A 140 12.69 9.68 -17.03
N GLY A 141 11.70 9.48 -16.14
CA GLY A 141 10.29 9.32 -16.48
C GLY A 141 9.91 7.93 -17.00
N GLN A 142 10.83 6.96 -16.97
CA GLN A 142 10.56 5.58 -17.38
C GLN A 142 9.75 4.84 -16.31
N ALA A 143 8.77 4.04 -16.73
CA ALA A 143 7.98 3.24 -15.80
C ALA A 143 8.84 2.20 -15.07
N VAL A 144 8.73 2.15 -13.75
CA VAL A 144 9.40 1.16 -12.87
C VAL A 144 8.41 0.06 -12.50
N CYS A 145 7.27 0.44 -11.95
CA CYS A 145 6.15 -0.46 -11.66
C CYS A 145 4.82 0.30 -11.71
N THR A 146 3.73 -0.44 -11.88
CA THR A 146 2.37 0.04 -11.66
C THR A 146 1.80 -0.68 -10.45
N ASN A 147 1.34 0.06 -9.45
CA ASN A 147 0.57 -0.51 -8.35
C ASN A 147 -0.92 -0.28 -8.61
N TYR A 148 -1.74 -1.26 -8.22
CA TYR A 148 -3.16 -1.09 -8.01
C TYR A 148 -3.46 -1.44 -6.56
N SER A 149 -4.04 -0.50 -5.83
CA SER A 149 -4.53 -0.73 -4.47
C SER A 149 -6.04 -0.66 -4.45
N THR A 150 -6.66 -1.50 -3.64
CA THR A 150 -8.09 -1.53 -3.44
C THR A 150 -8.41 -1.23 -1.96
N THR A 151 -8.96 -0.06 -1.69
CA THR A 151 -9.36 0.37 -0.34
C THR A 151 -10.84 0.12 -0.13
N PHE A 152 -11.17 -0.61 0.93
CA PHE A 152 -12.55 -0.87 1.33
C PHE A 152 -12.99 0.11 2.43
N PHE A 153 -14.09 0.81 2.17
CA PHE A 153 -14.82 1.60 3.12
C PHE A 153 -16.04 0.80 3.58
N HIS A 154 -16.09 0.47 4.87
CA HIS A 154 -17.19 -0.30 5.47
C HIS A 154 -18.55 0.38 5.31
N GLU A 155 -18.55 1.71 5.19
CA GLU A 155 -19.71 2.57 5.05
C GLU A 155 -19.86 3.07 3.60
N ALA A 156 -20.96 3.77 3.32
CA ALA A 156 -21.25 4.43 2.03
C ALA A 156 -21.47 3.50 0.82
N GLY A 157 -22.05 2.32 1.03
CA GLY A 157 -22.69 1.55 -0.04
C GLY A 157 -24.13 2.01 -0.32
N GLY A 158 -24.72 1.55 -1.43
CA GLY A 158 -26.10 1.85 -1.84
C GLY A 158 -26.26 3.12 -2.68
N PHE A 159 -25.19 3.61 -3.31
CA PHE A 159 -25.22 4.78 -4.19
C PHE A 159 -25.60 4.45 -5.65
N GLY A 160 -25.84 3.17 -5.96
CA GLY A 160 -26.27 2.72 -7.29
C GLY A 160 -25.13 2.54 -8.30
N GLY A 161 -23.88 2.41 -7.80
CA GLY A 161 -22.71 2.18 -8.64
C GLY A 161 -22.57 0.75 -9.13
N LYS A 162 -21.56 0.49 -9.97
CA LYS A 162 -21.26 -0.87 -10.45
C LYS A 162 -20.73 -1.75 -9.29
N PRO A 163 -21.06 -3.05 -9.25
CA PRO A 163 -20.49 -3.96 -8.27
C PRO A 163 -19.00 -4.24 -8.57
N MET A 164 -18.24 -4.58 -7.53
CA MET A 164 -16.84 -5.00 -7.69
C MET A 164 -16.77 -6.33 -8.44
N PRO A 165 -15.89 -6.48 -9.46
CA PRO A 165 -15.70 -7.75 -10.12
C PRO A 165 -15.14 -8.79 -9.14
N LYS A 166 -15.47 -10.06 -9.35
CA LYS A 166 -14.84 -11.17 -8.64
C LYS A 166 -13.41 -11.34 -9.15
N SER A 167 -12.51 -11.79 -8.28
CA SER A 167 -11.17 -12.19 -8.70
C SER A 167 -11.26 -13.44 -9.59
N ASP A 168 -10.50 -13.44 -10.69
CA ASP A 168 -10.36 -14.59 -11.57
C ASP A 168 -9.31 -15.59 -11.04
N ILE A 169 -8.59 -15.26 -9.97
CA ILE A 169 -7.60 -16.13 -9.33
C ILE A 169 -8.34 -17.24 -8.58
N VAL A 170 -8.07 -18.49 -8.96
CA VAL A 170 -8.56 -19.69 -8.28
C VAL A 170 -7.42 -20.31 -7.50
N ILE A 171 -7.56 -20.37 -6.17
CA ILE A 171 -6.64 -21.14 -5.32
C ILE A 171 -6.96 -22.63 -5.52
N PRO A 172 -5.99 -23.48 -5.93
CA PRO A 172 -6.24 -24.89 -6.17
C PRO A 172 -6.74 -25.63 -4.91
N ASP A 173 -7.74 -26.50 -5.08
CA ASP A 173 -8.25 -27.39 -4.01
C ASP A 173 -7.34 -28.63 -3.87
N ARG A 174 -6.11 -28.42 -3.41
CA ARG A 174 -5.08 -29.43 -3.10
C ARG A 174 -4.05 -28.85 -2.13
N ASP A 175 -3.18 -29.71 -1.59
CA ASP A 175 -2.07 -29.26 -0.75
C ASP A 175 -1.13 -28.30 -1.51
N PRO A 176 -0.53 -27.30 -0.82
CA PRO A 176 0.45 -26.40 -1.42
C PRO A 176 1.69 -27.15 -1.95
N ASP A 177 2.27 -26.67 -3.04
CA ASP A 177 3.52 -27.23 -3.57
C ASP A 177 4.71 -26.98 -2.64
N TYR A 178 4.67 -25.86 -1.92
CA TYR A 178 5.69 -25.43 -0.98
C TYR A 178 5.06 -24.56 0.11
N THR A 179 5.59 -24.70 1.32
CA THR A 179 5.20 -23.92 2.50
C THR A 179 6.46 -23.57 3.25
N GLU A 180 6.57 -22.32 3.67
CA GLU A 180 7.67 -21.82 4.47
C GLU A 180 7.12 -21.07 5.65
N ASP A 181 7.59 -21.46 6.83
CA ASP A 181 7.30 -20.77 8.07
C ASP A 181 8.39 -19.75 8.33
N ASP A 182 7.99 -18.55 8.71
CA ASP A 182 8.95 -17.55 9.13
C ASP A 182 8.34 -16.65 10.22
N TYR A 183 9.21 -16.00 10.99
CA TYR A 183 8.90 -15.34 12.24
C TYR A 183 8.72 -13.84 12.04
N ILE A 184 7.57 -13.34 12.47
CA ILE A 184 7.29 -11.91 12.59
C ILE A 184 7.77 -11.45 13.96
N SER A 185 8.74 -10.53 13.98
CA SER A 185 9.23 -9.91 15.22
C SER A 185 8.13 -9.09 15.91
N GLU A 186 8.13 -9.05 17.25
CA GLU A 186 7.27 -8.14 18.03
C GLU A 186 7.49 -6.66 17.67
N THR A 187 8.63 -6.33 17.04
CA THR A 187 8.97 -4.98 16.59
C THR A 187 8.88 -4.80 15.07
N GLN A 188 8.32 -5.76 14.34
CA GLN A 188 8.32 -5.75 12.87
C GLN A 188 7.59 -4.54 12.29
N ASN A 189 6.42 -4.22 12.84
CA ASN A 189 5.62 -3.03 12.50
C ASN A 189 6.41 -1.72 12.71
N LEU A 190 7.24 -1.67 13.76
CA LEU A 190 8.07 -0.51 14.09
C LEU A 190 9.28 -0.37 13.17
N LEU A 191 9.81 -1.49 12.66
CA LEU A 191 10.87 -1.49 11.66
C LEU A 191 10.33 -1.11 10.28
N TYR A 192 9.22 -1.71 9.86
CA TYR A 192 8.59 -1.46 8.55
C TYR A 192 8.11 -0.03 8.39
N ARG A 193 7.54 0.60 9.43
CA ARG A 193 7.13 2.01 9.32
C ARG A 193 8.29 2.96 8.97
N LEU A 194 9.55 2.60 9.25
CA LEU A 194 10.71 3.41 8.88
C LEU A 194 10.99 3.40 7.37
N THR A 195 10.38 2.49 6.61
CA THR A 195 10.54 2.39 5.16
C THR A 195 9.55 3.28 4.41
N GLY A 196 8.50 3.79 5.06
CA GLY A 196 7.53 4.66 4.41
C GLY A 196 6.20 4.81 5.13
N ASP A 197 5.56 3.72 5.53
CA ASP A 197 4.20 3.76 6.08
C ASP A 197 4.18 4.18 7.55
N THR A 198 3.99 5.48 7.78
CA THR A 198 3.96 6.06 9.14
C THR A 198 2.56 6.16 9.73
N ASN A 199 1.57 5.42 9.22
CA ASN A 199 0.22 5.44 9.78
C ASN A 199 0.23 5.06 11.28
N LEU A 200 -0.53 5.82 12.08
CA LEU A 200 -0.57 5.70 13.54
C LEU A 200 -1.11 4.35 14.01
N ILE A 201 -1.95 3.69 13.19
CA ILE A 201 -2.50 2.36 13.50
C ILE A 201 -1.40 1.30 13.76
N HIS A 202 -0.19 1.54 13.28
CA HIS A 202 0.95 0.62 13.40
C HIS A 202 1.89 0.96 14.57
N VAL A 203 1.64 2.01 15.35
CA VAL A 203 2.58 2.42 16.43
C VAL A 203 1.91 2.99 17.68
N ASP A 204 0.72 3.59 17.55
CA ASP A 204 0.03 4.26 18.64
C ASP A 204 -1.08 3.34 19.21
N PRO A 205 -0.95 2.83 20.45
CA PRO A 205 -1.94 1.95 21.06
C PRO A 205 -3.30 2.61 21.29
N ASP A 206 -3.33 3.90 21.59
CA ASP A 206 -4.58 4.63 21.83
C ASP A 206 -5.31 4.85 20.50
N TYR A 207 -4.56 5.17 19.44
CA TYR A 207 -5.12 5.24 18.09
C TYR A 207 -5.67 3.88 17.62
N ALA A 208 -4.92 2.79 17.83
CA ALA A 208 -5.36 1.43 17.48
C ALA A 208 -6.65 1.03 18.20
N LYS A 209 -6.74 1.28 19.51
CA LYS A 209 -7.95 1.05 20.32
C LYS A 209 -9.14 1.87 19.84
N ASN A 210 -8.93 3.14 19.51
CA ASN A 210 -9.98 3.99 18.94
C ASN A 210 -10.49 3.46 17.59
N MET A 211 -9.64 2.77 16.84
CA MET A 211 -9.99 2.06 15.60
C MET A 211 -10.46 0.62 15.82
N LYS A 212 -10.71 0.21 17.08
CA LYS A 212 -11.23 -1.10 17.50
C LYS A 212 -10.27 -2.27 17.30
N PHE A 213 -8.96 -2.00 17.35
CA PHE A 213 -7.92 -3.03 17.46
C PHE A 213 -7.40 -3.07 18.91
N ASP A 214 -7.05 -4.27 19.40
CA ASP A 214 -6.54 -4.43 20.77
C ASP A 214 -5.16 -3.78 20.98
N GLU A 215 -4.33 -3.81 19.93
CA GLU A 215 -2.98 -3.25 19.88
C GLU A 215 -2.61 -2.81 18.45
N PRO A 216 -1.50 -2.08 18.25
CA PRO A 216 -1.03 -1.72 16.91
C PRO A 216 -0.79 -2.94 16.03
N ILE A 217 -1.30 -2.91 14.80
CA ILE A 217 -1.22 -4.03 13.86
C ILE A 217 -0.02 -3.91 12.93
N ILE A 218 0.41 -5.04 12.35
CA ILE A 218 1.40 -5.03 11.27
C ILE A 218 0.79 -4.48 9.96
N GLN A 219 1.60 -3.80 9.16
CA GLN A 219 1.21 -3.31 7.85
C GLN A 219 0.91 -4.48 6.92
N GLY A 220 -0.22 -4.44 6.20
CA GLY A 220 -0.51 -5.45 5.17
C GLY A 220 0.57 -5.52 4.09
N LEU A 221 1.19 -4.39 3.75
CA LEU A 221 2.31 -4.34 2.80
C LEU A 221 3.63 -4.90 3.36
N CYS A 222 3.76 -5.00 4.70
CA CYS A 222 4.88 -5.73 5.30
C CYS A 222 4.71 -7.23 5.05
N SER A 223 3.53 -7.79 5.30
CA SER A 223 3.21 -9.19 4.99
C SER A 223 3.29 -9.48 3.48
N PHE A 224 2.88 -8.52 2.64
CA PHE A 224 3.04 -8.61 1.19
C PHE A 224 4.50 -8.65 0.75
N GLY A 225 5.37 -7.85 1.38
CA GLY A 225 6.79 -7.82 1.04
C GLY A 225 7.56 -9.08 1.47
N PHE A 226 7.03 -9.78 2.47
CA PHE A 226 7.56 -11.03 3.01
C PHE A 226 7.21 -12.25 2.15
N SER A 227 6.01 -12.24 1.56
CA SER A 227 5.48 -13.35 0.74
C SER A 227 6.01 -13.29 -0.68
#